data_AF-A0A926E1M0-F1
#
_entry.id   AF-A0A926E1M0-F1
#
_cell.length_a   1.000
_cell.length_b   1.000
_cell.length_c   1.000
_cell.angle_alpha   90.00
_cell.angle_beta   90.00
_cell.angle_gamma   90.00
#
_symmetry.space_group_name_H-M   'P 1'
#
loop_
_entity.id
_entity.type
_entity.pdbx_description
1 polymer ?
#
loop_
_entity_poly.entity_id
_entity_poly.type
_entity_poly.pdbx_seq_one_letter_code
_entity_poly.pdbx_strand_id
1 'polypeptide(L)' 'MTEKKKMGRPTDDPKPNKVSAWVSDETLEILDEYCEKKQIRRPEGVRQAINHLKDKK' A
#
# COMPACT_ATOMS: atom_id res chain seq x y z
N MET A 1 -3.42 -35.56 -24.80
CA MET A 1 -2.40 -34.99 -23.90
C MET A 1 -2.77 -33.53 -23.69
N THR A 2 -3.62 -33.23 -22.70
CA THR A 2 -4.13 -31.86 -22.50
C THR A 2 -3.20 -31.11 -21.56
N GLU A 3 -2.41 -30.18 -22.10
CA GLU A 3 -1.45 -29.38 -21.37
C GLU A 3 -2.17 -28.49 -20.35
N LYS A 4 -2.01 -28.81 -19.05
CA LYS A 4 -2.38 -27.91 -17.95
C LYS A 4 -1.45 -26.70 -17.99
N LYS A 5 -1.96 -25.56 -18.47
CA LYS A 5 -1.33 -24.24 -18.30
C LYS A 5 -0.94 -24.07 -16.83
N LYS A 6 0.32 -23.76 -16.55
CA LYS A 6 0.80 -23.41 -15.21
C LYS A 6 0.05 -22.15 -14.77
N MET A 7 -1.01 -22.32 -14.00
CA MET A 7 -1.70 -21.20 -13.38
C MET A 7 -0.70 -20.56 -12.42
N GLY A 8 -0.18 -19.38 -12.76
CA GLY A 8 0.52 -18.54 -11.79
C GLY A 8 -0.40 -18.27 -10.59
N ARG A 9 0.16 -17.90 -9.43
CA ARG A 9 -0.57 -17.75 -8.15
C ARG A 9 -1.89 -16.98 -8.38
N PRO A 10 -3.07 -17.65 -8.35
CA PRO A 10 -4.34 -16.96 -8.51
C PRO A 10 -4.57 -16.20 -7.21
N THR A 11 -4.15 -14.94 -7.20
CA THR A 11 -4.46 -14.02 -6.11
C THR A 11 -5.52 -13.09 -6.67
N ASP A 12 -6.74 -13.19 -6.13
CA ASP A 12 -7.91 -12.37 -6.51
C ASP A 12 -7.66 -10.87 -6.32
N ASP A 13 -6.66 -10.52 -5.51
CA ASP A 13 -6.23 -9.16 -5.24
C ASP A 13 -4.78 -8.98 -5.72
N PRO A 14 -4.54 -8.88 -7.04
CA PRO A 14 -3.26 -8.37 -7.50
C PRO A 14 -3.18 -6.95 -6.96
N LYS A 15 -2.26 -6.66 -6.04
CA LYS A 15 -1.87 -5.30 -5.66
C LYS A 15 -0.99 -4.79 -6.80
N PRO A 16 -1.56 -4.31 -7.93
CA PRO A 16 -0.82 -4.24 -9.18
C PRO A 16 0.03 -2.98 -9.23
N ASN A 17 -0.31 -2.02 -8.36
CA ASN A 17 0.18 -0.66 -8.38
C ASN A 17 1.24 -0.51 -7.29
N LYS A 18 2.48 -0.35 -7.71
CA LYS A 18 3.58 0.06 -6.84
C LYS A 18 3.61 1.59 -6.82
N VAL A 19 3.47 2.17 -5.63
CA VAL A 19 3.70 3.60 -5.43
C VAL A 19 5.13 3.78 -4.92
N SER A 20 5.99 4.36 -5.74
CA SER A 20 7.29 4.87 -5.32
C SER A 20 7.23 6.39 -5.43
N ALA A 21 7.24 7.06 -4.28
CA ALA A 21 7.21 8.51 -4.19
C ALA A 21 8.43 8.99 -3.41
N TRP A 22 9.03 10.09 -3.88
CA TRP A 22 10.02 10.84 -3.12
C TRP A 22 9.24 11.75 -2.18
N VAL A 23 9.50 11.63 -0.88
CA VAL A 23 8.85 12.41 0.16
C VAL A 23 9.91 13.18 0.92
N SER A 24 9.56 14.36 1.44
CA SER A 24 10.42 15.11 2.35
C SER A 24 10.53 14.39 3.70
N ASP A 25 11.58 14.70 4.46
CA ASP A 25 11.79 14.14 5.81
C ASP A 25 10.58 14.43 6.72
N GLU A 26 10.02 15.63 6.65
CA GLU A 26 8.81 16.02 7.39
C GLU A 26 7.60 15.12 7.06
N THR A 27 7.42 14.79 5.78
CA THR A 27 6.31 13.91 5.36
C THR A 27 6.55 12.48 5.86
N LEU A 28 7.81 12.05 5.92
CA LEU A 28 8.19 10.74 6.41
C LEU A 28 8.00 10.63 7.93
N GLU A 29 8.33 11.67 8.70
CA GLU A 29 8.05 11.76 10.14
C GLU A 29 6.55 11.70 10.43
N ILE A 30 5.72 12.47 9.69
CA ILE A 30 4.26 12.41 9.84
C ILE A 30 3.73 10.99 9.58
N LEU A 31 4.25 10.32 8.55
CA LEU A 31 3.87 8.95 8.23
C LEU A 31 4.33 7.97 9.31
N ASP A 32 5.54 8.10 9.82
CA ASP A 32 6.09 7.24 10.86
C ASP A 32 5.34 7.41 12.18
N GLU A 33 5.08 8.64 12.63
CA GLU A 33 4.24 8.91 13.78
C GLU A 33 2.84 8.31 13.63
N TYR A 34 2.23 8.44 12.45
CA TYR A 34 0.92 7.86 12.17
C TYR A 34 0.97 6.33 12.22
N CYS A 35 2.04 5.72 11.70
CA CYS A 35 2.26 4.29 11.74
C CYS A 35 2.46 3.79 13.18
N GLU A 36 3.22 4.51 14.00
CA GLU A 36 3.44 4.19 15.41
C GLU A 36 2.15 4.29 16.22
N LYS A 37 1.40 5.40 16.09
CA LYS A 37 0.12 5.63 16.78
C LYS A 37 -0.91 4.53 16.48
N LYS A 38 -0.93 3.99 15.25
CA LYS A 38 -1.85 2.94 14.83
C LYS A 38 -1.24 1.52 14.87
N GLN A 39 0.03 1.37 15.26
CA GLN A 39 0.80 0.13 15.19
C GLN A 39 0.70 -0.60 13.84
N ILE A 40 0.74 0.16 12.74
CA ILE A 40 0.67 -0.37 11.38
C ILE A 40 2.02 -0.24 10.67
N ARG A 41 2.23 -1.07 9.64
CA ARG A 41 3.42 -0.95 8.79
C ARG A 41 3.29 0.25 7.84
N ARG A 42 4.41 0.89 7.52
CA ARG A 42 4.53 1.97 6.52
C ARG A 42 3.64 1.82 5.28
N PRO A 43 3.64 0.68 4.54
CA PRO A 43 2.76 0.51 3.37
C PRO A 43 1.26 0.55 3.69
N GLU A 44 0.82 0.11 4.87
CA GLU A 44 -0.57 0.29 5.29
C GLU A 44 -0.85 1.73 5.75
N GLY A 45 0.10 2.38 6.41
CA GLY A 45 0.01 3.80 6.73
C GLY A 45 -0.22 4.66 5.49
N VAL A 46 0.57 4.44 4.43
CA VAL A 46 0.42 5.14 3.15
C VAL A 46 -0.97 4.88 2.53
N ARG A 47 -1.46 3.64 2.56
CA ARG A 47 -2.81 3.31 2.04
C ARG A 47 -3.91 4.02 2.82
N GLN A 48 -3.83 4.01 4.14
CA GLN A 48 -4.81 4.69 4.98
C GLN A 48 -4.75 6.20 4.78
N ALA A 49 -3.56 6.79 4.66
CA ALA A 49 -3.39 8.21 4.35
C ALA A 49 -4.04 8.57 3.00
N ILE A 50 -3.78 7.78 1.95
CA ILE A 50 -4.41 7.96 0.64
C ILE A 50 -5.94 7.82 0.72
N ASN A 51 -6.44 6.85 1.48
CA ASN A 51 -7.89 6.70 1.69
C ASN A 51 -8.49 7.87 2.49
N HIS A 52 -7.79 8.41 3.51
CA HIS A 52 -8.22 9.60 4.23
C HIS A 52 -8.27 10.86 3.35
N LEU A 53 -7.43 10.95 2.31
CA LEU A 53 -7.54 12.03 1.31
C LEU A 53 -8.82 11.93 0.48
N LYS A 54 -9.39 10.73 0.30
CA LYS A 54 -10.65 10.53 -0.45
C LYS A 54 -11.87 11.06 0.31
N ASP A 55 -11.88 10.97 1.64
CA ASP A 55 -12.96 11.46 2.51
C ASP A 55 -12.99 12.99 2.67
N LYS A 56 -11.91 13.69 2.34
CA LYS A 56 -11.83 15.17 2.40
C LYS A 56 -12.38 15.88 1.16
N LYS A 57 -13.24 15.22 0.36
CA LYS A 57 -13.79 15.79 -0.87
C LYS A 57 -15.26 16.15 -0.75
#